data_AF-H2YAJ9-F1
#
_entry.id   AF-H2YAJ9-F1
#
_cell.length_a   1.000
_cell.length_b   1.000
_cell.length_c   1.000
_cell.angle_alpha   90.00
_cell.angle_beta   90.00
_cell.angle_gamma   90.00
#
_symmetry.space_group_name_H-M   'P 1'
#
loop_
_entity.id
_entity.type
_entity.pdbx_description
1 polymer ?
#
loop_
_entity_poly.entity_id
_entity_poly.type
_entity_poly.pdbx_seq_one_letter_code
_entity_poly.pdbx_strand_id
1 'polypeptide(L)'
;MHKIFKHVSGLCLLLFCCYMIFGRWSENEATNIKYKQTSRKHKEINQKYGISSLDDTLRPHTVGQSHLQRSNYDDKKNNQHQRQSCEFWSSSKKLLTSSPQPKPRFKTNPRKFILPWLYNGPNNQLMGLRQAVFVAIYLNRTLVIPVFQKHFNDKTGGMQYIDSNHRFDVPSLQSLIPIITIDEFKRHCGNRIDVVFFGASTNKQQWTLESLIEAERLYKLDILDEKYRAPNSKVLGKGIVKSKSFPTKERGFLFKAEKKAVVEQYNSSRPCAFYTFPFRELRFIVPQVAAKYQTIESNYLNGEEIKETP
;
A
#
# COMPACT_ATOMS: atom_id res chain seq x y z
N MET A 1 63.18 -11.02 -28.64
CA MET A 1 61.99 -11.60 -27.97
C MET A 1 60.87 -10.56 -27.83
N HIS A 2 60.30 -10.05 -28.93
CA HIS A 2 59.30 -8.95 -28.88
C HIS A 2 58.19 -9.03 -29.95
N LYS A 3 57.89 -10.22 -30.49
CA LYS A 3 56.85 -10.40 -31.50
C LYS A 3 55.71 -11.38 -31.14
N ILE A 4 55.71 -11.97 -29.94
CA ILE A 4 54.69 -12.95 -29.53
C ILE A 4 53.54 -12.33 -28.70
N PHE A 5 53.70 -11.10 -28.19
CA PHE A 5 52.73 -10.52 -27.25
C PHE A 5 51.47 -9.87 -27.86
N LYS A 6 51.36 -9.79 -29.20
CA LYS A 6 50.21 -9.12 -29.86
C LYS A 6 49.01 -10.02 -30.14
N HIS A 7 49.12 -11.34 -30.00
CA HIS A 7 48.00 -12.26 -30.27
C HIS A 7 47.21 -12.70 -29.03
N VAL A 8 47.71 -12.46 -27.82
CA VAL A 8 47.05 -12.92 -26.58
C VAL A 8 45.92 -11.96 -26.13
N SER A 9 45.98 -10.67 -26.47
CA SER A 9 44.96 -9.71 -26.01
C SER A 9 43.61 -9.84 -26.73
N GLY A 10 43.60 -10.31 -27.99
CA GLY A 10 42.36 -10.49 -28.77
C GLY A 10 41.51 -11.66 -28.26
N LEU A 11 42.14 -12.74 -27.79
CA LEU A 11 41.42 -13.93 -27.33
C LEU A 11 40.69 -13.69 -26.00
N CYS A 12 41.29 -12.93 -25.08
CA CYS A 12 40.66 -12.57 -23.81
C CYS A 12 39.42 -11.68 -23.98
N LEU A 13 39.43 -10.75 -24.95
CA LEU A 13 38.28 -9.89 -25.23
C LEU A 13 37.08 -10.68 -25.79
N LEU A 14 37.33 -11.67 -26.66
CA LEU A 14 36.28 -12.54 -27.18
C LEU A 14 35.67 -13.43 -26.09
N LEU A 15 36.49 -14.00 -25.21
CA LEU A 15 35.99 -14.81 -24.08
C LEU A 15 35.17 -13.97 -23.10
N PHE A 16 35.58 -12.72 -22.83
CA PHE A 16 34.84 -11.81 -21.96
C PHE A 16 33.50 -11.39 -22.58
N CYS A 17 33.46 -11.11 -23.88
CA CYS A 17 32.21 -10.82 -24.60
C CYS A 17 31.27 -12.03 -24.62
N CYS A 18 31.77 -13.24 -24.87
CA CYS A 18 30.97 -14.46 -24.82
C CYS A 18 30.40 -14.70 -23.40
N TYR A 19 31.21 -14.54 -22.35
CA TYR A 19 30.75 -14.67 -20.97
C TYR A 19 29.64 -13.66 -20.63
N MET A 20 29.77 -12.41 -21.06
CA MET A 20 28.75 -11.37 -20.83
C MET A 20 27.44 -11.63 -21.59
N ILE A 21 27.51 -12.20 -22.80
CA ILE A 21 26.31 -12.49 -23.60
C ILE A 21 25.62 -13.76 -23.08
N PHE A 22 26.36 -14.85 -22.85
CA PHE A 22 25.79 -16.11 -22.38
C PHE A 22 25.36 -16.06 -20.90
N GLY A 23 26.10 -15.37 -20.04
CA GLY A 23 25.73 -15.18 -18.64
C GLY A 23 24.40 -14.42 -18.49
N ARG A 24 24.21 -13.36 -19.28
CA ARG A 24 22.99 -12.54 -19.26
C ARG A 24 21.78 -13.24 -19.88
N TRP A 25 21.99 -14.17 -20.80
CA TRP A 25 20.92 -14.99 -21.37
C TRP A 25 20.44 -16.06 -20.39
N SER A 26 21.37 -16.74 -19.71
CA SER A 26 21.08 -17.77 -18.70
C SER A 26 20.29 -17.23 -17.49
N GLU A 27 20.63 -16.04 -16.99
CA GLU A 27 19.92 -15.42 -15.85
C GLU A 27 18.45 -15.07 -16.19
N ASN A 28 18.20 -14.57 -17.40
CA ASN A 28 16.84 -14.22 -17.82
C ASN A 28 15.93 -15.45 -17.95
N GLU A 29 16.48 -16.56 -18.43
CA GLU A 29 15.72 -17.80 -18.60
C GLU A 29 15.39 -18.46 -17.25
N ALA A 30 16.36 -18.51 -16.34
CA ALA A 30 16.16 -18.98 -14.96
C ALA A 30 15.08 -18.16 -14.22
N THR A 31 15.09 -16.83 -14.42
CA THR A 31 14.10 -15.94 -13.80
C THR A 31 12.69 -16.17 -14.37
N ASN A 32 12.58 -16.42 -15.67
CA ASN A 32 11.31 -16.69 -16.36
C ASN A 32 10.73 -18.07 -15.97
N ILE A 33 11.57 -19.09 -15.82
CA ILE A 33 11.17 -20.42 -15.33
C ILE A 33 10.64 -20.32 -13.90
N LYS A 34 11.35 -19.62 -13.01
CA LYS A 34 10.94 -19.42 -11.61
C LYS A 34 9.62 -18.66 -11.51
N TYR A 35 9.39 -17.66 -12.36
CA TYR A 35 8.13 -16.93 -12.44
C TYR A 35 6.97 -17.83 -12.92
N LYS A 36 7.18 -18.61 -13.99
CA LYS A 36 6.17 -19.55 -14.51
C LYS A 36 5.81 -20.64 -13.48
N GLN A 37 6.78 -21.18 -12.76
CA GLN A 37 6.55 -22.16 -11.68
C GLN A 37 5.75 -21.54 -10.52
N THR A 38 6.08 -20.30 -10.12
CA THR A 38 5.37 -19.59 -9.05
C THR A 38 3.92 -19.27 -9.43
N SER A 39 3.69 -18.90 -10.70
CA SER A 39 2.36 -18.61 -11.25
C SER A 39 1.48 -19.86 -11.34
N ARG A 40 2.03 -21.00 -11.81
CA ARG A 40 1.32 -22.29 -11.82
C ARG A 40 0.93 -22.73 -10.40
N LYS A 41 1.86 -22.63 -9.45
CA LYS A 41 1.60 -22.98 -8.05
C LYS A 41 0.52 -22.11 -7.41
N HIS A 42 0.45 -20.81 -7.74
CA HIS A 42 -0.65 -19.93 -7.28
C HIS A 42 -1.99 -20.32 -7.90
N LYS A 43 -2.01 -20.70 -9.18
CA LYS A 43 -3.24 -21.13 -9.87
C LYS A 43 -3.79 -22.42 -9.27
N GLU A 44 -2.91 -23.38 -8.97
CA GLU A 44 -3.25 -24.64 -8.28
C GLU A 44 -3.77 -24.39 -6.87
N ILE A 45 -3.15 -23.49 -6.09
CA ILE A 45 -3.62 -23.09 -4.75
C ILE A 45 -5.02 -22.45 -4.84
N ASN A 46 -5.23 -21.51 -5.77
CA ASN A 46 -6.53 -20.83 -5.91
C ASN A 46 -7.65 -21.80 -6.30
N GLN A 47 -7.35 -22.78 -7.16
CA GLN A 47 -8.29 -23.82 -7.59
C GLN A 47 -8.53 -24.85 -6.47
N LYS A 48 -7.48 -25.32 -5.80
CA LYS A 48 -7.54 -26.33 -4.72
C LYS A 48 -8.30 -25.85 -3.48
N TYR A 49 -8.24 -24.55 -3.18
CA TYR A 49 -8.86 -24.00 -1.98
C TYR A 49 -10.17 -23.24 -2.24
N GLY A 50 -10.70 -23.30 -3.46
CA GLY A 50 -12.00 -22.68 -3.79
C GLY A 50 -12.04 -21.18 -3.55
N ILE A 51 -10.90 -20.48 -3.65
CA ILE A 51 -10.81 -19.02 -3.41
C ILE A 51 -11.68 -18.24 -4.42
N SER A 52 -11.97 -18.84 -5.59
CA SER A 52 -12.93 -18.31 -6.56
C SER A 52 -14.36 -18.20 -6.03
N SER A 53 -14.76 -19.02 -5.05
CA SER A 53 -16.12 -18.97 -4.46
C SER A 53 -16.30 -17.81 -3.47
N LEU A 54 -15.21 -17.28 -2.90
CA LEU A 54 -15.20 -16.07 -2.06
C LEU A 54 -15.38 -14.80 -2.91
N ASP A 55 -14.96 -14.82 -4.17
CA ASP A 55 -15.20 -13.73 -5.13
C ASP A 55 -16.69 -13.58 -5.45
N ASP A 56 -17.45 -14.69 -5.47
CA ASP A 56 -18.90 -14.66 -5.65
C ASP A 56 -19.65 -14.09 -4.43
N THR A 57 -19.08 -14.19 -3.23
CA THR A 57 -19.66 -13.61 -2.00
C THR A 57 -19.23 -12.15 -1.78
N LEU A 58 -18.09 -11.75 -2.35
CA LEU A 58 -17.55 -10.38 -2.32
C LEU A 58 -17.88 -9.60 -3.58
N ARG A 59 -18.97 -9.94 -4.28
CA ARG A 59 -19.46 -9.12 -5.38
C ARG A 59 -19.58 -7.68 -4.87
N PRO A 60 -18.83 -6.72 -5.42
CA PRO A 60 -19.02 -5.33 -5.05
C PRO A 60 -20.50 -5.03 -5.27
N HIS A 61 -21.15 -4.44 -4.28
CA HIS A 61 -22.35 -3.65 -4.53
C HIS A 61 -21.93 -2.52 -5.48
N THR A 62 -21.90 -2.86 -6.76
CA THR A 62 -21.84 -1.91 -7.85
C THR A 62 -23.22 -1.30 -7.86
N VAL A 63 -23.36 -0.20 -7.13
CA VAL A 63 -24.46 0.72 -7.33
C VAL A 63 -24.34 1.18 -8.79
N GLY A 64 -25.16 0.61 -9.67
CA GLY A 64 -25.39 1.13 -11.02
C GLY A 64 -24.53 0.60 -12.18
N GLN A 65 -24.17 -0.68 -12.25
CA GLN A 65 -23.72 -1.25 -13.54
C GLN A 65 -24.59 -2.42 -13.99
N SER A 66 -25.55 -2.09 -14.87
CA SER A 66 -26.22 -3.06 -15.73
C SER A 66 -25.20 -3.81 -16.59
N HIS A 67 -25.35 -5.13 -16.65
CA HIS A 67 -24.63 -6.08 -17.51
C HIS A 67 -24.06 -5.47 -18.80
N LEU A 68 -22.75 -5.22 -18.83
CA LEU A 68 -22.02 -5.05 -20.08
C LEU A 68 -21.52 -6.43 -20.52
N GLN A 69 -22.24 -7.01 -21.48
CA GLN A 69 -21.74 -8.11 -22.29
C GLN A 69 -20.44 -7.67 -22.98
N ARG A 70 -19.43 -8.53 -22.88
CA ARG A 70 -18.10 -8.34 -23.46
C ARG A 70 -18.21 -8.55 -24.96
N SER A 71 -18.49 -7.50 -25.74
CA SER A 71 -18.41 -7.55 -27.20
C SER A 71 -16.95 -7.42 -27.65
N ASN A 72 -16.62 -8.18 -28.69
CA ASN A 72 -15.30 -8.27 -29.28
C ASN A 72 -14.85 -6.96 -29.91
N TYR A 73 -13.54 -6.77 -29.84
CA TYR A 73 -12.71 -5.84 -30.62
C TYR A 73 -13.23 -5.66 -32.05
N ASP A 74 -13.83 -4.50 -32.33
CA ASP A 74 -13.64 -3.70 -33.55
C ASP A 74 -14.63 -2.53 -33.56
N ASP A 75 -14.27 -1.42 -32.90
CA ASP A 75 -14.88 -0.14 -33.28
C ASP A 75 -13.95 1.05 -32.95
N LYS A 76 -13.15 1.45 -33.95
CA LYS A 76 -12.30 2.66 -33.88
C LYS A 76 -13.01 3.90 -34.43
N LYS A 77 -14.31 3.87 -34.74
CA LYS A 77 -14.99 5.02 -35.42
C LYS A 77 -16.06 5.75 -34.63
N ASN A 78 -16.38 5.36 -33.39
CA ASN A 78 -17.45 6.01 -32.61
C ASN A 78 -17.02 6.69 -31.28
N ASN A 79 -15.78 7.17 -31.19
CA ASN A 79 -15.24 7.77 -29.96
C ASN A 79 -15.74 9.21 -29.63
N GLN A 80 -16.65 9.79 -30.41
CA GLN A 80 -17.12 11.16 -30.15
C GLN A 80 -18.38 11.22 -29.27
N HIS A 81 -19.17 10.15 -29.20
CA HIS A 81 -20.37 10.09 -28.35
C HIS A 81 -20.17 9.37 -27.00
N GLN A 82 -19.04 8.67 -26.81
CA GLN A 82 -18.71 8.03 -25.53
C GLN A 82 -18.04 8.98 -24.51
N ARG A 83 -18.08 10.29 -24.76
CA ARG A 83 -17.84 11.35 -23.75
C ARG A 83 -19.13 11.72 -23.01
N GLN A 84 -20.14 10.85 -23.01
CA GLN A 84 -21.31 11.00 -22.15
C GLN A 84 -20.87 11.03 -20.69
N SER A 85 -20.85 12.25 -20.17
CA SER A 85 -20.85 12.67 -18.77
C SER A 85 -20.38 11.61 -17.77
N CYS A 86 -19.06 11.54 -17.53
CA CYS A 86 -18.63 11.13 -16.20
C CYS A 86 -19.32 12.07 -15.22
N GLU A 87 -20.18 11.53 -14.35
CA GLU A 87 -20.78 12.34 -13.29
C GLU A 87 -19.66 13.08 -12.54
N PHE A 88 -19.88 14.37 -12.31
CA PHE A 88 -18.95 15.14 -11.51
C PHE A 88 -19.02 14.63 -10.07
N TRP A 89 -18.05 13.79 -9.70
CA TRP A 89 -17.89 13.31 -8.34
C TRP A 89 -17.71 14.52 -7.41
N SER A 90 -18.56 14.60 -6.39
CA SER A 90 -18.36 15.60 -5.34
C SER A 90 -17.06 15.29 -4.59
N SER A 91 -16.28 16.32 -4.29
CA SER A 91 -15.03 16.15 -3.53
C SER A 91 -15.32 15.57 -2.15
N SER A 92 -14.39 14.78 -1.62
CA SER A 92 -14.44 14.26 -0.25
C SER A 92 -14.73 15.37 0.76
N LYS A 93 -14.06 16.53 0.63
CA LYS A 93 -14.30 17.71 1.46
C LYS A 93 -15.77 18.15 1.42
N LYS A 94 -16.35 18.28 0.23
CA LYS A 94 -17.76 18.68 0.08
C LYS A 94 -18.66 17.68 0.80
N LEU A 95 -18.51 16.39 0.51
CA LEU A 95 -19.33 15.32 1.10
C LEU A 95 -19.28 15.32 2.63
N LEU A 96 -18.09 15.55 3.20
CA LEU A 96 -17.88 15.63 4.65
C LEU A 96 -18.51 16.88 5.29
N THR A 97 -18.66 17.96 4.54
CA THR A 97 -19.23 19.22 5.06
C THR A 97 -20.72 19.43 4.76
N SER A 98 -21.24 18.83 3.68
CA SER A 98 -22.59 19.13 3.18
C SER A 98 -23.64 18.09 3.55
N SER A 99 -23.23 16.91 4.00
CA SER A 99 -24.15 15.80 4.28
C SER A 99 -24.41 15.67 5.79
N PRO A 100 -25.63 15.27 6.21
CA PRO A 100 -25.87 14.86 7.58
C PRO A 100 -24.85 13.79 7.97
N GLN A 101 -24.09 14.04 9.03
CA GLN A 101 -23.01 13.16 9.43
C GLN A 101 -23.63 11.86 9.96
N PRO A 102 -23.40 10.69 9.32
CA PRO A 102 -23.93 9.43 9.83
C PRO A 102 -23.29 9.14 11.20
N LYS A 103 -24.04 8.46 12.06
CA LYS A 103 -23.51 8.01 13.36
C LYS A 103 -22.50 6.88 13.10
N PRO A 104 -21.21 7.06 13.40
CA PRO A 104 -20.20 6.06 13.10
C PRO A 104 -20.36 4.83 13.99
N ARG A 105 -20.16 3.64 13.41
CA ARG A 105 -20.20 2.35 14.12
C ARG A 105 -19.13 2.27 15.20
N PHE A 106 -17.90 2.67 14.89
CA PHE A 106 -16.80 2.73 15.83
C PHE A 106 -16.63 4.17 16.31
N LYS A 107 -16.73 4.41 17.62
CA LYS A 107 -16.43 5.73 18.20
C LYS A 107 -14.92 5.85 18.42
N THR A 108 -14.36 6.99 18.04
CA THR A 108 -12.95 7.31 18.28
C THR A 108 -12.81 8.61 19.07
N ASN A 109 -11.60 8.91 19.57
CA ASN A 109 -11.35 10.15 20.29
C ASN A 109 -11.33 11.34 19.31
N PRO A 110 -12.17 12.37 19.49
CA PRO A 110 -12.21 13.54 18.61
C PRO A 110 -11.04 14.51 18.82
N ARG A 111 -10.09 14.18 19.72
CA ARG A 111 -8.88 14.96 19.99
C ARG A 111 -7.59 14.22 19.65
N LYS A 112 -7.69 12.98 19.15
CA LYS A 112 -6.54 12.23 18.64
C LYS A 112 -6.81 11.86 17.20
N PHE A 113 -5.83 12.13 16.35
CA PHE A 113 -5.96 12.01 14.92
C PHE A 113 -4.86 11.11 14.35
N ILE A 114 -5.14 10.52 13.20
CA ILE A 114 -4.17 9.77 12.41
C ILE A 114 -4.34 10.09 10.94
N LEU A 115 -3.29 10.66 10.34
CA LEU A 115 -3.22 10.98 8.92
C LEU A 115 -2.35 9.94 8.21
N PRO A 116 -2.91 9.04 7.39
CA PRO A 116 -2.11 8.11 6.61
C PRO A 116 -1.49 8.75 5.37
N TRP A 117 -0.23 8.42 5.11
CA TRP A 117 0.46 8.72 3.85
C TRP A 117 0.52 7.46 2.99
N LEU A 118 -0.41 7.39 2.04
CA LEU A 118 -0.58 6.27 1.13
C LEU A 118 0.44 6.37 -0.02
N TYR A 119 0.99 5.23 -0.45
CA TYR A 119 2.03 5.18 -1.47
C TYR A 119 1.89 3.97 -2.40
N ASN A 120 2.69 3.94 -3.47
CA ASN A 120 2.67 2.96 -4.56
C ASN A 120 1.38 3.02 -5.42
N GLY A 121 1.03 1.91 -6.07
CA GLY A 121 -0.14 1.81 -6.93
C GLY A 121 -1.47 1.83 -6.19
N PRO A 122 -2.57 2.06 -6.93
CA PRO A 122 -3.90 2.26 -6.36
C PRO A 122 -4.33 1.15 -5.39
N ASN A 123 -4.08 -0.11 -5.73
CA ASN A 123 -4.42 -1.24 -4.87
C ASN A 123 -3.65 -1.23 -3.55
N ASN A 124 -2.37 -0.84 -3.58
CA ASN A 124 -1.54 -0.75 -2.38
C ASN A 124 -2.03 0.38 -1.46
N GLN A 125 -2.46 1.50 -2.04
CA GLN A 125 -3.03 2.62 -1.30
C GLN A 125 -4.36 2.24 -0.63
N LEU A 126 -5.23 1.49 -1.31
CA LEU A 126 -6.47 0.96 -0.70
C LEU A 126 -6.17 -0.01 0.44
N MET A 127 -5.19 -0.91 0.28
CA MET A 127 -4.73 -1.78 1.37
C MET A 127 -4.19 -0.97 2.54
N GLY A 128 -3.43 0.08 2.26
CA GLY A 128 -2.89 0.98 3.28
C GLY A 128 -3.97 1.77 4.02
N LEU A 129 -5.00 2.24 3.31
CA LEU A 129 -6.16 2.86 3.94
C LEU A 129 -6.88 1.88 4.86
N ARG A 130 -7.11 0.64 4.43
CA ARG A 130 -7.72 -0.41 5.28
C ARG A 130 -6.92 -0.63 6.56
N GLN A 131 -5.59 -0.66 6.48
CA GLN A 131 -4.72 -0.79 7.66
C GLN A 131 -4.78 0.47 8.54
N ALA A 132 -4.76 1.66 7.95
CA ALA A 132 -4.89 2.90 8.69
C ALA A 132 -6.21 2.98 9.45
N VAL A 133 -7.34 2.57 8.86
CA VAL A 133 -8.64 2.45 9.54
C VAL A 133 -8.53 1.50 10.73
N PHE A 134 -7.94 0.33 10.53
CA PHE A 134 -7.78 -0.65 11.61
C PHE A 134 -6.95 -0.11 12.77
N VAL A 135 -5.80 0.51 12.47
CA VAL A 135 -4.93 1.14 13.47
C VAL A 135 -5.66 2.30 14.17
N ALA A 136 -6.41 3.12 13.43
CA ALA A 136 -7.21 4.20 13.99
C ALA A 136 -8.22 3.71 15.03
N ILE A 137 -8.94 2.62 14.73
CA ILE A 137 -9.91 2.01 15.66
C ILE A 137 -9.21 1.55 16.95
N TYR A 138 -8.12 0.77 16.85
CA TYR A 138 -7.49 0.21 18.05
C TYR A 138 -6.74 1.23 18.90
N LEU A 139 -6.23 2.28 18.28
CA LEU A 139 -5.58 3.39 18.99
C LEU A 139 -6.57 4.46 19.44
N ASN A 140 -7.86 4.29 19.17
CA ASN A 140 -8.91 5.25 19.49
C ASN A 140 -8.63 6.64 18.89
N ARG A 141 -8.27 6.69 17.60
CA ARG A 141 -7.92 7.91 16.86
C ARG A 141 -8.91 8.15 15.73
N THR A 142 -9.34 9.39 15.56
CA THR A 142 -10.13 9.84 14.43
C THR A 142 -9.28 9.84 13.16
N LEU A 143 -9.79 9.27 12.08
CA LEU A 143 -9.04 9.14 10.83
C LEU A 143 -9.09 10.46 10.07
N VAL A 144 -7.95 10.90 9.54
CA VAL A 144 -7.92 12.02 8.59
C VAL A 144 -8.02 11.43 7.18
N ILE A 145 -8.97 11.93 6.39
CA ILE A 145 -9.18 11.46 5.02
C ILE A 145 -7.91 11.76 4.19
N PRO A 146 -7.23 10.74 3.61
CA PRO A 146 -6.02 10.97 2.86
C PRO A 146 -6.33 11.46 1.44
N VAL A 147 -5.30 11.90 0.73
CA VAL A 147 -5.32 11.93 -0.73
C VAL A 147 -4.70 10.64 -1.29
N PHE A 148 -5.10 10.27 -2.50
CA PHE A 148 -4.49 9.18 -3.24
C PHE A 148 -3.51 9.74 -4.26
N GLN A 149 -2.54 8.93 -4.63
CA GLN A 149 -1.53 9.27 -5.63
C GLN A 149 -1.82 8.53 -6.93
N LYS A 150 -1.49 9.15 -8.05
CA LYS A 150 -1.36 8.43 -9.32
C LYS A 150 -0.21 7.42 -9.23
N HIS A 151 -0.32 6.33 -9.99
CA HIS A 151 0.80 5.41 -10.11
C HIS A 151 1.86 6.01 -11.03
N PHE A 152 3.14 5.67 -10.82
CA PHE A 152 4.25 6.25 -11.59
C PHE A 152 4.17 6.00 -13.11
N ASN A 153 3.41 4.98 -13.54
CA ASN A 153 3.23 4.66 -14.95
C ASN A 153 1.95 5.29 -15.56
N ASP A 154 1.19 6.06 -14.78
CA ASP A 154 0.03 6.79 -15.28
C ASP A 154 0.51 8.04 -16.02
N LYS A 155 0.51 7.95 -17.35
CA LYS A 155 0.97 9.02 -18.26
C LYS A 155 -0.07 10.11 -18.49
N THR A 156 -1.24 10.03 -17.86
CA THR A 156 -2.27 11.06 -18.04
C THR A 156 -1.82 12.39 -17.45
N GLY A 157 -1.77 13.44 -18.28
CA GLY A 157 -1.54 14.81 -17.83
C GLY A 157 -2.58 15.21 -16.78
N GLY A 158 -2.16 15.91 -15.72
CA GLY A 158 -3.05 16.38 -14.64
C GLY A 158 -2.44 16.26 -13.24
N MET A 159 -3.27 16.45 -12.22
CA MET A 159 -2.85 16.38 -10.82
C MET A 159 -2.26 15.00 -10.50
N GLN A 160 -1.12 14.97 -9.80
CA GLN A 160 -0.50 13.74 -9.25
C GLN A 160 -1.34 13.12 -8.12
N TYR A 161 -2.38 13.83 -7.70
CA TYR A 161 -3.23 13.51 -6.56
C TYR A 161 -4.67 13.34 -6.99
N ILE A 162 -5.31 12.38 -6.35
CA ILE A 162 -6.67 11.94 -6.60
C ILE A 162 -7.42 12.08 -5.28
N ASP A 163 -8.54 12.82 -5.32
CA ASP A 163 -9.44 12.93 -4.17
C ASP A 163 -9.92 11.53 -3.74
N SER A 164 -10.01 11.30 -2.43
CA SER A 164 -10.41 10.01 -1.85
C SER A 164 -11.72 9.47 -2.41
N ASN A 165 -12.69 10.34 -2.73
CA ASN A 165 -14.00 9.93 -3.21
C ASN A 165 -13.97 9.32 -4.62
N HIS A 166 -12.88 9.47 -5.37
CA HIS A 166 -12.68 8.74 -6.63
C HIS A 166 -12.18 7.30 -6.43
N ARG A 167 -11.85 6.90 -5.19
CA ARG A 167 -11.27 5.59 -4.88
C ARG A 167 -12.18 4.74 -4.00
N PHE A 168 -13.01 5.36 -3.18
CA PHE A 168 -13.99 4.69 -2.34
C PHE A 168 -15.10 5.65 -1.93
N ASP A 169 -16.22 5.10 -1.47
CA ASP A 169 -17.36 5.88 -0.97
C ASP A 169 -17.06 6.48 0.41
N VAL A 170 -16.81 7.78 0.45
CA VAL A 170 -16.47 8.50 1.68
C VAL A 170 -17.60 8.45 2.74
N PRO A 171 -18.89 8.64 2.39
CA PRO A 171 -20.01 8.45 3.32
C PRO A 171 -20.08 7.05 3.96
N SER A 172 -19.84 5.98 3.21
CA SER A 172 -19.75 4.63 3.77
C SER A 172 -18.61 4.51 4.79
N LEU A 173 -17.44 5.09 4.51
CA LEU A 173 -16.34 5.09 5.48
C LEU A 173 -16.68 5.92 6.73
N GLN A 174 -17.36 7.05 6.56
CA GLN A 174 -17.82 7.90 7.67
C GLN A 174 -18.81 7.17 8.59
N SER A 175 -19.66 6.32 8.03
CA SER A 175 -20.57 5.47 8.78
C SER A 175 -19.84 4.38 9.59
N LEU A 176 -18.61 4.04 9.21
CA LEU A 176 -17.78 3.07 9.93
C LEU A 176 -17.00 3.72 11.08
N ILE A 177 -16.32 4.83 10.84
CA ILE A 177 -15.40 5.50 11.77
C ILE A 177 -15.48 7.03 11.58
N PRO A 178 -15.32 7.85 12.65
CA PRO A 178 -15.15 9.28 12.50
C PRO A 178 -14.00 9.61 11.56
N ILE A 179 -14.29 10.45 10.57
CA ILE A 179 -13.34 10.96 9.62
C ILE A 179 -13.38 12.49 9.59
N ILE A 180 -12.23 13.12 9.40
CA ILE A 180 -12.09 14.57 9.23
C ILE A 180 -11.26 14.90 7.98
N THR A 181 -11.42 16.11 7.48
CA THR A 181 -10.60 16.68 6.40
C THR A 181 -9.19 17.04 6.87
N ILE A 182 -8.26 17.20 5.93
CA ILE A 182 -6.92 17.74 6.19
C ILE A 182 -7.02 19.16 6.78
N ASP A 183 -7.96 19.98 6.33
CA ASP A 183 -8.14 21.34 6.85
C ASP A 183 -8.59 21.34 8.31
N GLU A 184 -9.47 20.42 8.70
CA GLU A 184 -9.84 20.19 10.10
C GLU A 184 -8.66 19.70 10.92
N PHE A 185 -7.90 18.73 10.40
CA PHE A 185 -6.70 18.23 11.06
C PHE A 185 -5.70 19.36 11.33
N LYS A 186 -5.47 20.23 10.34
CA LYS A 186 -4.61 21.41 10.45
C LYS A 186 -5.08 22.40 11.50
N ARG A 187 -6.39 22.64 11.59
CA ARG A 187 -6.99 23.49 12.64
C ARG A 187 -6.77 22.89 14.04
N HIS A 188 -6.88 21.56 14.18
CA HIS A 188 -6.66 20.89 15.46
C HIS A 188 -5.18 20.77 15.85
N CYS A 189 -4.30 20.57 14.87
CA CYS A 189 -2.89 20.24 15.08
C CYS A 189 -1.91 21.39 14.80
N GLY A 190 -2.40 22.57 14.42
CA GLY A 190 -1.56 23.74 14.14
C GLY A 190 -0.56 23.52 13.00
N ASN A 191 -0.96 22.75 11.98
CA ASN A 191 -0.10 22.27 10.89
C ASN A 191 1.06 21.36 11.30
N ARG A 192 1.13 20.86 12.54
CA ARG A 192 2.27 20.05 13.02
C ARG A 192 1.91 18.58 13.16
N ILE A 193 2.94 17.74 13.11
CA ILE A 193 2.87 16.32 13.47
C ILE A 193 3.60 16.10 14.79
N ASP A 194 2.96 15.44 15.75
CA ASP A 194 3.56 15.12 17.05
C ASP A 194 4.30 13.78 17.05
N VAL A 195 3.80 12.82 16.28
CA VAL A 195 4.26 11.43 16.29
C VAL A 195 4.16 10.83 14.90
N VAL A 196 5.20 10.09 14.49
CA VAL A 196 5.20 9.35 13.23
C VAL A 196 5.13 7.86 13.51
N PHE A 197 4.10 7.22 12.97
CA PHE A 197 3.94 5.77 12.93
C PHE A 197 4.49 5.27 11.61
N PHE A 198 5.45 4.34 11.65
CA PHE A 198 5.96 3.71 10.43
C PHE A 198 5.17 2.42 10.15
N GLY A 199 4.68 2.25 8.92
CA GLY A 199 3.96 1.04 8.47
C GLY A 199 4.88 0.04 7.78
N ALA A 200 5.59 0.47 6.74
CA ALA A 200 6.58 -0.35 6.06
C ALA A 200 8.01 0.12 6.37
N SER A 201 8.92 -0.83 6.61
CA SER A 201 10.35 -0.54 6.59
C SER A 201 10.79 -0.24 5.16
N THR A 202 11.32 0.95 4.95
CA THR A 202 11.92 1.34 3.68
C THR A 202 13.43 1.20 3.82
N ASN A 203 14.01 0.21 3.16
CA ASN A 203 15.46 0.01 3.17
C ASN A 203 16.22 1.18 2.51
N LYS A 204 15.51 2.07 1.80
CA LYS A 204 16.04 3.26 1.14
C LYS A 204 15.61 4.53 1.89
N GLN A 205 16.48 5.03 2.78
CA GLN A 205 16.23 6.23 3.58
C GLN A 205 15.92 7.46 2.71
N GLN A 206 16.60 7.59 1.56
CA GLN A 206 16.42 8.70 0.62
C GLN A 206 15.00 8.79 0.08
N TRP A 207 14.45 7.67 -0.38
CA TRP A 207 13.07 7.62 -0.92
C TRP A 207 12.03 8.01 0.13
N THR A 208 12.25 7.58 1.38
CA THR A 208 11.38 7.96 2.50
C THR A 208 11.44 9.45 2.76
N LEU A 209 12.64 10.04 2.75
CA LEU A 209 12.79 11.49 2.90
C LEU A 209 12.05 12.24 1.78
N GLU A 210 12.26 11.86 0.52
CA GLU A 210 11.58 12.47 -0.63
C GLU A 210 10.06 12.36 -0.52
N SER A 211 9.56 11.19 -0.13
CA SER A 211 8.13 10.96 0.08
C SER A 211 7.55 11.81 1.21
N LEU A 212 8.32 12.04 2.28
CA LEU A 212 7.89 12.91 3.39
C LEU A 212 7.94 14.39 3.02
N ILE A 213 8.94 14.83 2.26
CA ILE A 213 9.02 16.18 1.69
C ILE A 213 7.78 16.44 0.83
N GLU A 214 7.40 15.46 0.00
CA GLU A 214 6.24 15.59 -0.86
C GLU A 214 4.93 15.65 -0.08
N ALA A 215 4.80 14.87 1.01
CA ALA A 215 3.66 14.95 1.91
C ALA A 215 3.55 16.32 2.61
N GLU A 216 4.67 16.84 3.12
CA GLU A 216 4.77 18.16 3.75
C GLU A 216 4.36 19.25 2.75
N ARG A 217 4.87 19.20 1.52
CA ARG A 217 4.53 20.13 0.44
C ARG A 217 3.03 20.08 0.10
N LEU A 218 2.48 18.88 -0.05
CA LEU A 218 1.10 18.67 -0.45
C LEU A 218 0.12 19.13 0.62
N TYR A 219 0.29 18.66 1.84
CA TYR A 219 -0.63 18.96 2.94
C TYR A 219 -0.35 20.32 3.60
N LYS A 220 0.81 20.91 3.31
CA LYS A 220 1.34 22.10 3.98
C LYS A 220 1.40 21.86 5.49
N LEU A 221 2.08 20.78 5.86
CA LEU A 221 2.30 20.33 7.23
C LEU A 221 3.78 20.38 7.57
N ASP A 222 4.10 20.69 8.81
CA ASP A 222 5.45 20.58 9.38
C ASP A 222 5.66 19.12 9.84
N ILE A 223 6.26 18.32 8.96
CA ILE A 223 6.57 16.91 9.18
C ILE A 223 8.08 16.74 9.42
N LEU A 224 8.92 17.54 8.78
CA LEU A 224 10.37 17.46 8.85
C LEU A 224 10.94 18.67 9.58
N ASP A 225 11.80 18.44 10.57
CA ASP A 225 12.60 19.53 11.15
C ASP A 225 13.43 20.22 10.07
N GLU A 226 13.63 21.51 10.24
CA GLU A 226 14.42 22.35 9.35
C GLU A 226 15.86 21.83 9.20
N LYS A 227 16.46 21.31 10.28
CA LYS A 227 17.81 20.71 10.25
C LYS A 227 17.92 19.37 9.51
N TYR A 228 16.81 18.80 9.05
CA TYR A 228 16.77 17.55 8.28
C TYR A 228 16.38 17.75 6.82
N ARG A 229 16.26 19.02 6.40
CA ARG A 229 16.33 19.39 5.00
C ARG A 229 17.79 19.18 4.53
N ALA A 230 17.95 18.79 3.27
CA ALA A 230 19.27 18.56 2.69
C ALA A 230 20.20 19.76 2.98
N PRO A 231 21.48 19.53 3.37
CA PRO A 231 22.24 18.28 3.21
C PRO A 231 22.25 17.32 4.43
N ASN A 232 21.52 17.60 5.50
CA ASN A 232 21.66 16.88 6.78
C ASN A 232 20.69 15.68 6.88
N SER A 233 21.07 14.54 6.29
CA SER A 233 20.27 13.32 6.21
C SER A 233 20.19 12.53 7.52
N LYS A 234 19.37 12.98 8.48
CA LYS A 234 18.82 12.11 9.56
C LYS A 234 17.34 12.36 9.75
N VAL A 235 16.49 11.64 9.02
CA VAL A 235 15.05 11.90 8.91
C VAL A 235 14.34 11.94 10.29
N LEU A 236 13.68 13.08 10.57
CA LEU A 236 12.67 13.42 11.59
C LEU A 236 13.09 14.35 12.75
N GLY A 237 12.33 15.46 12.90
CA GLY A 237 12.07 16.33 14.08
C GLY A 237 12.85 16.11 15.38
N LYS A 238 13.52 17.14 15.93
CA LYS A 238 13.86 17.25 17.37
C LYS A 238 12.56 17.47 18.17
N GLY A 239 11.68 16.48 18.19
CA GLY A 239 10.36 16.60 18.82
C GLY A 239 9.35 15.56 18.34
N ILE A 240 9.61 14.94 17.19
CA ILE A 240 8.79 13.87 16.67
C ILE A 240 9.13 12.58 17.41
N VAL A 241 8.17 12.08 18.18
CA VAL A 241 8.28 10.75 18.77
C VAL A 241 8.14 9.73 17.65
N LYS A 242 9.12 8.84 17.51
CA LYS A 242 9.02 7.68 16.62
C LYS A 242 8.33 6.55 17.36
N SER A 243 7.38 5.88 16.72
CA SER A 243 7.02 4.52 17.14
C SER A 243 8.24 3.59 17.02
N LYS A 244 8.21 2.43 17.68
CA LYS A 244 9.28 1.43 17.56
C LYS A 244 9.59 1.18 16.08
N SER A 245 10.81 1.46 15.63
CA SER A 245 11.20 1.25 14.23
C SER A 245 11.31 -0.26 13.97
N PHE A 246 10.84 -0.72 12.81
CA PHE A 246 10.95 -2.13 12.46
C PHE A 246 12.41 -2.53 12.22
N PRO A 247 12.83 -3.74 12.64
CA PRO A 247 14.11 -4.29 12.22
C PRO A 247 14.13 -4.42 10.68
N THR A 248 15.29 -4.23 10.05
CA THR A 248 15.40 -4.10 8.58
C THR A 248 15.66 -5.43 7.84
N LYS A 249 15.87 -6.54 8.55
CA LYS A 249 16.65 -7.66 7.98
C LYS A 249 15.92 -8.94 7.60
N GLU A 250 14.66 -9.18 8.00
CA GLU A 250 14.05 -10.50 7.72
C GLU A 250 12.62 -10.40 7.17
N ARG A 251 12.47 -10.91 5.95
CA ARG A 251 11.23 -11.30 5.23
C ARG A 251 9.92 -10.69 5.76
N GLY A 252 9.44 -9.65 5.08
CA GLY A 252 8.03 -9.22 5.08
C GLY A 252 7.36 -9.25 6.46
N PHE A 253 7.61 -8.19 7.25
CA PHE A 253 6.97 -8.00 8.55
C PHE A 253 5.46 -8.10 8.42
N LEU A 254 4.88 -9.05 9.14
CA LEU A 254 3.50 -9.44 9.02
C LEU A 254 3.05 -9.83 10.43
N PHE A 255 2.72 -8.87 11.28
CA PHE A 255 2.16 -9.19 12.59
C PHE A 255 0.65 -9.36 12.49
N LYS A 256 0.09 -10.22 13.36
CA LYS A 256 -1.34 -10.46 13.40
C LYS A 256 -2.05 -9.14 13.67
N ALA A 257 -3.14 -8.89 12.96
CA ALA A 257 -4.02 -7.76 13.15
C ALA A 257 -4.80 -7.95 14.48
N GLU A 258 -4.08 -7.87 15.59
CA GLU A 258 -4.60 -8.00 16.95
C GLU A 258 -4.40 -6.69 17.70
N LYS A 259 -5.37 -6.33 18.55
CA LYS A 259 -5.34 -5.10 19.35
C LYS A 259 -4.02 -4.93 20.11
N LYS A 260 -3.56 -5.98 20.78
CA LYS A 260 -2.34 -5.95 21.60
C LYS A 260 -1.12 -5.57 20.77
N ALA A 261 -0.95 -6.20 19.60
CA ALA A 261 0.19 -5.93 18.71
C ALA A 261 0.15 -4.50 18.15
N VAL A 262 -1.03 -4.02 17.73
CA VAL A 262 -1.20 -2.64 17.23
C VAL A 262 -0.87 -1.62 18.33
N VAL A 263 -1.38 -1.83 19.55
CA VAL A 263 -1.12 -0.94 20.70
C VAL A 263 0.36 -0.97 21.08
N GLU A 264 0.97 -2.15 21.19
CA GLU A 264 2.40 -2.25 21.53
C GLU A 264 3.30 -1.53 20.51
N GLN A 265 2.91 -1.58 19.23
CA GLN A 265 3.67 -0.99 18.15
C GLN A 265 3.48 0.53 18.03
N TYR A 266 2.24 1.03 18.16
CA TYR A 266 1.87 2.39 17.76
C TYR A 266 1.25 3.25 18.86
N ASN A 267 1.10 2.74 20.09
CA ASN A 267 0.46 3.53 21.14
C ASN A 267 1.25 4.82 21.44
N SER A 268 0.53 5.92 21.52
CA SER A 268 1.07 7.23 21.85
C SER A 268 -0.03 8.10 22.45
N SER A 269 0.32 8.89 23.47
CA SER A 269 -0.56 9.90 24.05
C SER A 269 -0.72 11.13 23.15
N ARG A 270 0.23 11.36 22.23
CA ARG A 270 0.28 12.54 21.35
C ARG A 270 -0.92 12.62 20.39
N PRO A 271 -1.56 13.79 20.23
CA PRO A 271 -2.80 13.89 19.48
C PRO A 271 -2.61 13.73 17.97
N CYS A 272 -1.58 14.30 17.36
CA CYS A 272 -1.47 14.43 15.91
C CYS A 272 -0.48 13.40 15.33
N ALA A 273 -1.00 12.24 14.91
CA ALA A 273 -0.18 11.18 14.34
C ALA A 273 -0.15 11.21 12.81
N PHE A 274 1.03 10.94 12.26
CA PHE A 274 1.24 10.72 10.83
C PHE A 274 1.66 9.27 10.59
N TYR A 275 0.87 8.51 9.82
CA TYR A 275 1.11 7.09 9.57
C TYR A 275 1.73 6.90 8.19
N THR A 276 3.03 6.69 8.16
CA THR A 276 3.82 6.61 6.94
C THR A 276 3.77 5.21 6.35
N PHE A 277 3.39 5.13 5.08
CA PHE A 277 3.49 3.91 4.29
C PHE A 277 2.78 2.70 4.91
N PRO A 278 1.49 2.81 5.32
CA PRO A 278 0.75 1.65 5.78
C PRO A 278 0.64 0.69 4.61
N PHE A 279 1.36 -0.43 4.65
CA PHE A 279 1.34 -1.43 3.59
C PHE A 279 1.94 -2.76 4.05
N ARG A 280 1.09 -3.79 4.08
CA ARG A 280 1.42 -5.21 4.27
C ARG A 280 2.03 -5.61 5.63
N GLU A 281 2.08 -4.72 6.60
CA GLU A 281 2.54 -5.00 7.96
C GLU A 281 1.52 -5.74 8.84
N LEU A 282 0.22 -5.55 8.58
CA LEU A 282 -0.88 -6.22 9.30
C LEU A 282 -1.43 -7.43 8.52
N ARG A 283 -1.40 -8.61 9.15
CA ARG A 283 -2.13 -9.81 8.69
C ARG A 283 -3.49 -9.92 9.34
N PHE A 284 -4.52 -9.72 8.53
CA PHE A 284 -5.90 -10.04 8.89
C PHE A 284 -6.08 -11.55 8.75
N ILE A 285 -5.84 -12.28 9.84
CA ILE A 285 -6.09 -13.72 9.86
C ILE A 285 -7.59 -13.92 10.04
N VAL A 286 -8.27 -14.43 9.02
CA VAL A 286 -9.66 -14.88 9.15
C VAL A 286 -9.64 -16.17 9.97
N PRO A 287 -10.38 -16.30 11.09
CA PRO A 287 -10.32 -17.47 11.96
C PRO A 287 -10.54 -18.81 11.23
N GLN A 288 -11.43 -18.84 10.24
CA GLN A 288 -11.72 -20.02 9.40
C GLN A 288 -10.51 -20.43 8.54
N VAL A 289 -9.71 -19.45 8.12
CA VAL A 289 -8.47 -19.65 7.36
C VAL A 289 -7.32 -20.00 8.32
N ALA A 290 -7.32 -19.45 9.54
CA ALA A 290 -6.33 -19.72 10.58
C ALA A 290 -6.26 -21.20 10.95
N ALA A 291 -7.43 -21.82 11.17
CA ALA A 291 -7.51 -23.25 11.51
C ALA A 291 -6.92 -24.10 10.37
N LYS A 292 -7.26 -23.79 9.12
CA LYS A 292 -6.77 -24.51 7.94
C LYS A 292 -5.27 -24.32 7.70
N TYR A 293 -4.72 -23.13 7.93
CA TYR A 293 -3.28 -22.89 7.81
C TYR A 293 -2.47 -23.51 8.94
N GLN A 294 -2.99 -23.52 10.18
CA GLN A 294 -2.34 -24.21 11.30
C GLN A 294 -2.20 -25.70 11.03
N THR A 295 -3.23 -26.34 10.46
CA THR A 295 -3.18 -27.75 10.04
C THR A 295 -2.17 -27.98 8.90
N ILE A 296 -2.10 -27.07 7.92
CA ILE A 296 -1.13 -27.19 6.82
C ILE A 296 0.31 -27.02 7.33
N GLU A 297 0.56 -26.06 8.22
CA GLU A 297 1.88 -25.77 8.77
C GLU A 297 2.36 -26.87 9.73
N SER A 298 1.47 -27.46 10.54
CA SER A 298 1.80 -28.62 11.38
C SER A 298 2.14 -29.85 10.54
N ASN A 299 1.35 -30.15 9.50
CA ASN A 299 1.58 -31.33 8.67
C ASN A 299 2.87 -31.20 7.85
N TYR A 300 3.18 -29.98 7.39
CA TYR A 300 4.43 -29.71 6.68
C TYR A 300 5.67 -29.85 7.58
N LEU A 301 5.59 -29.40 8.83
CA LEU A 301 6.70 -29.52 9.79
C LEU A 301 6.89 -30.94 10.31
N ASN A 302 5.81 -31.73 10.39
CA ASN A 302 5.86 -33.11 10.86
C ASN A 302 6.15 -34.12 9.72
N GLY A 303 6.31 -33.65 8.48
CA GLY A 303 6.53 -34.53 7.32
C GLY A 303 5.34 -35.45 7.02
N GLU A 304 4.16 -35.12 7.54
CA GLU A 304 2.95 -35.92 7.32
C GLU A 304 2.39 -35.62 5.94
N GLU A 305 2.33 -36.65 5.11
CA GLU A 305 1.70 -36.59 3.80
C GLU A 305 0.20 -36.26 4.00
N ILE A 306 -0.23 -35.12 3.44
CA ILE A 306 -1.61 -34.64 3.57
C ILE A 306 -2.53 -35.63 2.86
N LYS A 307 -3.11 -36.58 3.60
CA LYS A 307 -4.14 -37.49 3.10
C LYS A 307 -5.41 -36.71 2.86
N GLU A 308 -5.84 -36.65 1.60
CA GLU A 308 -7.10 -36.04 1.20
C GLU A 308 -8.25 -36.91 1.71
N THR A 309 -9.02 -36.42 2.67
CA THR A 309 -10.37 -36.94 2.94
C THR A 309 -11.35 -36.25 1.98
N PRO A 310 -12.24 -37.02 1.33
CA PRO A 310 -13.15 -36.54 0.28
C PRO A 310 -14.14 -35.47 0.76
#